data_AF-A0AAW8CVF3-F1
#
_entry.id   AF-A0AAW8CVF3-F1
#
_cell.length_a   1.000
_cell.length_b   1.000
_cell.length_c   1.000
_cell.angle_alpha   90.00
_cell.angle_beta   90.00
_cell.angle_gamma   90.00
#
_symmetry.space_group_name_H-M   'P 1'
#
loop_
_entity.id
_entity.type
_entity.pdbx_description
1 polymer ?
#
loop_
_entity_poly.entity_id
_entity_poly.type
_entity_poly.pdbx_seq_one_letter_code
_entity_poly.pdbx_strand_id
1 'polypeptide(L)'
;MNYARIDGGKVVEIILPATDEDGADIAIERRFHPDFVATLVPIPAGQEVATGDTWSEADGFEPPPPPPAPTADHVKATRDALLAEATLRIAPLQDAADLDDATAAETALLKLWKQYRVALSRIEQQAGFPGAVVWPTVVS
;
A
#
# COMPACT_ATOMS: atom_id res chain seq x y z
N MET A 1 -0.02 -13.37 28.54
CA MET A 1 1.20 -12.85 27.88
C MET A 1 1.11 -13.09 26.38
N ASN A 2 1.45 -12.11 25.54
CA ASN A 2 1.43 -12.26 24.08
C ASN A 2 2.82 -12.69 23.59
N TYR A 3 2.86 -13.44 22.49
CA TYR A 3 4.11 -13.85 21.85
C TYR A 3 4.05 -13.52 20.36
N ALA A 4 5.19 -13.23 19.76
CA ALA A 4 5.35 -13.09 18.33
C ALA A 4 6.16 -14.25 17.79
N ARG A 5 5.68 -14.87 16.70
CA ARG A 5 6.50 -15.80 15.92
C ARG A 5 7.34 -15.00 14.95
N ILE A 6 8.65 -15.25 14.99
CA ILE A 6 9.60 -14.57 14.11
C ILE A 6 10.08 -15.52 13.01
N ASP A 7 10.06 -15.06 11.77
CA ASP A 7 10.66 -15.74 10.63
C ASP A 7 11.49 -14.72 9.83
N GLY A 8 12.75 -15.02 9.57
CA GLY A 8 13.65 -14.12 8.83
C GLY A 8 13.80 -12.72 9.45
N GLY A 9 13.73 -12.60 10.79
CA GLY A 9 13.79 -11.32 11.50
C GLY A 9 12.52 -10.47 11.37
N LYS A 10 11.38 -11.08 11.02
CA LYS A 10 10.08 -10.42 10.92
C LYS A 10 9.01 -11.14 11.72
N VAL A 11 8.10 -10.38 12.31
CA VAL A 11 6.89 -10.91 12.94
C VAL A 11 5.97 -11.47 11.87
N VAL A 12 5.79 -12.78 11.84
CA VAL A 12 4.87 -13.45 10.91
C VAL A 12 3.52 -13.74 11.53
N GLU A 13 3.46 -13.90 12.86
CA GLU A 13 2.23 -14.26 13.57
C GLU A 13 2.28 -13.75 15.01
N ILE A 14 1.13 -13.30 15.53
CA ILE A 14 0.98 -12.90 16.94
C ILE A 14 0.13 -13.95 17.64
N ILE A 15 0.73 -14.60 18.64
CA ILE A 15 0.09 -15.61 19.49
C ILE A 15 -0.51 -14.92 20.70
N LEU A 16 -1.84 -14.86 20.71
CA LEU A 16 -2.61 -14.32 21.82
C LEU A 16 -2.66 -15.29 23.01
N PRO A 17 -2.78 -14.79 24.25
CA PRO A 17 -3.02 -15.62 25.42
C PRO A 17 -4.33 -16.39 25.25
N ALA A 18 -4.34 -17.63 25.71
CA ALA A 18 -5.56 -18.42 25.83
C ALA A 18 -5.82 -18.62 27.31
N THR A 19 -7.09 -18.62 27.65
CA THR A 19 -7.57 -18.90 29.00
C THR A 19 -8.33 -20.23 29.01
N ASP A 20 -8.28 -20.91 30.15
CA ASP A 20 -9.05 -22.14 30.40
C ASP A 20 -10.53 -21.82 30.72
N GLU A 21 -11.35 -22.83 31.01
CA GLU A 21 -12.78 -22.67 31.34
C GLU A 21 -12.98 -21.79 32.59
N ASP A 22 -12.04 -21.83 33.53
CA ASP A 22 -12.00 -20.99 34.72
C ASP A 22 -11.43 -19.57 34.47
N GLY A 23 -11.05 -19.25 33.23
CA GLY A 23 -10.47 -17.95 32.86
C GLY A 23 -8.99 -17.78 33.23
N ALA A 24 -8.30 -18.84 33.66
CA ALA A 24 -6.88 -18.82 33.99
C ALA A 24 -5.99 -18.90 32.73
N ASP A 25 -4.91 -18.11 32.65
CA ASP A 25 -3.95 -18.15 31.54
C ASP A 25 -3.34 -19.55 31.35
N ILE A 26 -3.42 -20.07 30.14
CA ILE A 26 -2.79 -21.32 29.74
C ILE A 26 -1.37 -21.01 29.24
N ALA A 27 -0.37 -21.57 29.91
CA ALA A 27 1.03 -21.46 29.53
C ALA A 27 1.28 -21.92 28.09
N ILE A 28 2.13 -21.20 27.35
CA ILE A 28 2.39 -21.45 25.93
C ILE A 28 2.96 -22.84 25.67
N GLU A 29 3.77 -23.36 26.60
CA GLU A 29 4.37 -24.69 26.59
C GLU A 29 3.34 -25.82 26.69
N ARG A 30 2.16 -25.54 27.25
CA ARG A 30 1.03 -26.48 27.30
C ARG A 30 0.17 -26.43 26.05
N ARG A 31 0.32 -25.38 25.24
CA ARG A 31 -0.50 -25.12 24.04
C ARG A 31 0.17 -25.61 22.76
N PHE A 32 1.50 -25.56 22.70
CA PHE A 32 2.27 -25.86 21.49
C PHE A 32 3.47 -26.76 21.79
N HIS A 33 3.94 -27.48 20.76
CA HIS A 33 5.15 -28.30 20.82
C HIS A 33 6.38 -27.44 21.17
N PRO A 34 7.35 -27.93 21.95
CA PRO A 34 8.55 -27.16 22.32
C PRO A 34 9.31 -26.57 21.13
N ASP A 35 9.40 -27.29 20.00
CA ASP A 35 10.03 -26.75 18.79
C ASP A 35 9.33 -25.49 18.28
N PHE A 36 8.01 -25.42 18.38
CA PHE A 36 7.26 -24.23 17.99
C PHE A 36 7.49 -23.09 19.00
N VAL A 37 7.41 -23.41 20.30
CA VAL A 37 7.64 -22.43 21.38
C VAL A 37 9.02 -21.79 21.30
N ALA A 38 10.05 -22.56 20.90
CA ALA A 38 11.41 -22.05 20.70
C ALA A 38 11.53 -20.98 19.59
N THR A 39 10.55 -20.87 18.69
CA THR A 39 10.50 -19.83 17.64
C THR A 39 9.76 -18.56 18.07
N LEU A 40 9.19 -18.57 19.27
CA LEU A 40 8.37 -17.47 19.78
C LEU A 40 9.20 -16.52 20.63
N VAL A 41 8.96 -15.22 20.43
CA VAL A 41 9.54 -14.15 21.22
C VAL A 41 8.43 -13.51 22.08
N PRO A 42 8.63 -13.35 23.39
CA PRO A 42 7.65 -12.68 24.25
C PRO A 42 7.51 -11.20 23.88
N ILE A 43 6.28 -10.72 23.73
CA ILE A 43 6.00 -9.31 23.47
C ILE A 43 5.92 -8.58 24.83
N PRO A 44 6.76 -7.55 25.07
CA PRO A 44 6.72 -6.78 26.31
C PRO A 44 5.32 -6.21 26.59
N ALA A 45 4.92 -6.20 27.87
CA ALA A 45 3.62 -5.68 28.26
C ALA A 45 3.50 -4.19 27.89
N GLY A 46 2.42 -3.83 27.18
CA GLY A 46 2.18 -2.47 26.72
C GLY A 46 2.84 -2.11 25.38
N GLN A 47 3.63 -3.02 24.78
CA GLN A 47 4.17 -2.82 23.44
C GLN A 47 3.16 -3.29 22.39
N GLU A 48 2.86 -2.41 21.44
CA GLU A 48 2.08 -2.75 20.25
C GLU A 48 3.02 -3.34 19.20
N VAL A 49 2.74 -4.57 18.78
CA VAL A 49 3.49 -5.28 17.73
C VAL A 49 2.48 -5.72 16.69
N ALA A 50 2.82 -5.53 15.42
CA ALA A 50 2.03 -5.93 14.28
C ALA A 50 2.76 -6.99 13.44
N THR A 51 1.99 -7.79 12.69
CA THR A 51 2.56 -8.63 11.65
C THR A 51 3.27 -7.75 10.61
N GLY A 52 4.52 -8.08 10.28
CA GLY A 52 5.38 -7.31 9.38
C GLY A 52 6.46 -6.50 10.08
N ASP A 53 6.34 -6.27 11.39
CA ASP A 53 7.36 -5.64 12.21
C ASP A 53 8.67 -6.42 12.15
N THR A 54 9.77 -5.69 12.17
CA THR A 54 11.11 -6.27 12.26
C THR A 54 11.43 -6.62 13.70
N TRP A 55 12.15 -7.73 13.87
CA TRP A 55 12.65 -8.14 15.17
C TRP A 55 14.15 -8.40 15.12
N SER A 56 14.89 -7.81 16.06
CA SER A 56 16.30 -8.08 16.31
C SER A 56 16.55 -8.28 17.81
N GLU A 57 17.60 -9.04 18.17
CA GLU A 57 17.98 -9.20 19.58
C GLU A 57 18.49 -7.90 20.22
N ALA A 58 19.01 -6.97 19.40
CA ALA A 58 19.62 -5.72 19.88
C ALA A 58 18.58 -4.61 20.10
N ASP A 59 17.61 -4.49 19.18
CA ASP A 59 16.67 -3.37 19.11
C ASP A 59 15.25 -3.78 19.50
N GLY A 60 14.96 -5.08 19.54
CA GLY A 60 13.65 -5.61 19.88
C GLY A 60 12.70 -5.56 18.69
N PHE A 61 11.42 -5.24 18.94
CA PHE A 61 10.42 -5.10 17.89
C PHE A 61 10.39 -3.66 17.40
N GLU A 62 10.54 -3.50 16.09
CA GLU A 62 10.42 -2.21 15.44
C GLU A 62 9.41 -2.31 14.29
N PRO A 63 8.60 -1.26 14.07
CA PRO A 63 7.81 -1.20 12.84
C PRO A 63 8.76 -1.31 11.65
N PRO A 64 8.34 -1.98 10.55
CA PRO A 64 9.20 -2.06 9.39
C PRO A 64 9.50 -0.64 8.92
N PRO A 65 10.72 -0.37 8.41
CA PRO A 65 11.02 0.94 7.84
C PRO A 65 9.95 1.25 6.79
N PRO A 66 9.46 2.51 6.72
CA PRO A 66 8.52 2.89 5.69
C PRO A 66 9.12 2.51 4.32
N PRO A 67 8.30 2.01 3.37
CA PRO A 67 8.79 1.72 2.04
C PRO A 67 9.55 2.93 1.50
N PRO A 68 10.65 2.72 0.75
CA PRO A 68 11.41 3.83 0.22
C PRO A 68 10.47 4.76 -0.55
N ALA A 69 10.60 6.07 -0.31
CA ALA A 69 9.81 7.06 -1.01
C ALA A 69 9.96 6.85 -2.53
N PRO A 70 8.87 7.01 -3.32
CA PRO A 70 8.94 6.83 -4.76
C PRO A 70 9.98 7.77 -5.36
N THR A 71 10.79 7.25 -6.27
CA THR A 71 11.78 8.06 -6.99
C THR A 71 11.11 8.93 -8.04
N ALA A 72 11.76 10.03 -8.41
CA ALA A 72 11.29 10.88 -9.50
C ALA A 72 11.08 10.09 -10.80
N ASP A 73 11.96 9.13 -11.11
CA ASP A 73 11.83 8.27 -12.28
C ASP A 73 10.62 7.34 -12.21
N HIS A 74 10.32 6.77 -11.04
CA HIS A 74 9.14 5.92 -10.87
C HIS A 74 7.82 6.71 -11.05
N VAL A 75 7.76 7.92 -10.49
CA VAL A 75 6.61 8.82 -10.67
C VAL A 75 6.47 9.22 -12.15
N LYS A 76 7.58 9.56 -12.81
CA LYS A 76 7.58 9.91 -14.25
C LYS A 76 7.09 8.76 -15.11
N ALA A 77 7.60 7.55 -14.87
CA ALA A 77 7.17 6.36 -15.60
C ALA A 77 5.66 6.09 -15.43
N THR A 78 5.14 6.24 -14.20
CA THR A 78 3.71 6.10 -13.92
C THR A 78 2.89 7.17 -14.65
N ARG A 79 3.31 8.43 -14.60
CA ARG A 79 2.67 9.52 -15.34
C ARG A 79 2.66 9.24 -16.84
N ASP A 80 3.77 8.80 -17.40
CA ASP A 80 3.91 8.56 -18.84
C ASP A 80 3.02 7.40 -19.30
N ALA A 81 2.89 6.35 -18.48
CA ALA A 81 1.93 5.27 -18.73
C ALA A 81 0.47 5.78 -18.73
N LEU A 82 0.09 6.61 -17.77
CA LEU A 82 -1.25 7.19 -17.70
C LEU A 82 -1.54 8.19 -18.84
N LEU A 83 -0.51 8.94 -19.29
CA LEU A 83 -0.61 9.82 -20.46
C LEU A 83 -0.82 9.02 -21.75
N ALA A 84 -0.14 7.86 -21.89
CA ALA A 84 -0.33 6.97 -23.01
C ALA A 84 -1.75 6.38 -23.03
N GLU A 85 -2.26 5.92 -21.88
CA GLU A 85 -3.64 5.45 -21.77
C GLU A 85 -4.65 6.54 -22.14
N ALA A 86 -4.50 7.74 -21.57
CA ALA A 86 -5.37 8.87 -21.88
C ALA A 86 -5.36 9.21 -23.38
N THR A 87 -4.20 9.10 -24.04
CA THR A 87 -4.08 9.33 -25.48
C THR A 87 -4.88 8.30 -26.28
N LEU A 88 -4.83 7.02 -25.89
CA LEU A 88 -5.62 5.95 -26.52
C LEU A 88 -7.12 6.16 -26.36
N ARG A 89 -7.58 6.67 -25.21
CA ARG A 89 -9.00 6.97 -24.97
C ARG A 89 -9.48 8.23 -25.68
N ILE A 90 -8.61 9.23 -25.82
CA ILE A 90 -8.93 10.48 -26.51
C ILE A 90 -9.10 10.27 -28.01
N ALA A 91 -8.29 9.41 -28.64
CA ALA A 91 -8.28 9.23 -30.09
C ALA A 91 -9.67 9.02 -30.72
N PRO A 92 -10.47 7.99 -30.35
CA PRO A 92 -11.79 7.78 -30.96
C PRO A 92 -12.79 8.91 -30.67
N LEU A 93 -12.72 9.51 -29.48
CA LEU A 93 -13.59 10.63 -29.11
C LEU A 93 -13.24 11.90 -29.91
N GLN A 94 -11.97 12.08 -30.21
CA GLN A 94 -11.47 13.16 -31.04
C GLN A 94 -11.86 12.93 -32.50
N ASP A 95 -11.74 11.71 -33.02
CA ASP A 95 -12.21 11.35 -34.37
C ASP A 95 -13.71 11.65 -34.54
N ALA A 96 -14.55 11.26 -33.59
CA ALA A 96 -15.98 11.57 -33.62
C ALA A 96 -16.24 13.09 -33.58
N ALA A 97 -15.46 13.84 -32.80
CA ALA A 97 -15.60 15.30 -32.71
C ALA A 97 -15.14 16.00 -34.00
N ASP A 98 -14.06 15.53 -34.63
CA ASP A 98 -13.53 16.07 -35.88
C ASP A 98 -14.41 15.75 -37.10
N LEU A 99 -15.24 14.70 -37.00
CA LEU A 99 -16.26 14.33 -37.99
C LEU A 99 -17.63 14.97 -37.74
N ASP A 100 -17.76 15.83 -36.72
CA ASP A 100 -19.03 16.40 -36.26
C ASP A 100 -20.10 15.33 -35.91
N ASP A 101 -19.68 14.10 -35.57
CA ASP A 101 -20.54 12.94 -35.23
C ASP A 101 -20.54 12.63 -33.72
N ALA A 102 -19.74 13.35 -32.93
CA ALA A 102 -19.67 13.16 -31.49
C ALA A 102 -21.01 13.48 -30.80
N THR A 103 -21.50 12.53 -30.03
CA THR A 103 -22.63 12.76 -29.13
C THR A 103 -22.27 13.76 -28.03
N ALA A 104 -23.29 14.32 -27.37
CA ALA A 104 -23.09 15.18 -26.21
C ALA A 104 -22.31 14.47 -25.07
N ALA A 105 -22.51 13.16 -24.91
CA ALA A 105 -21.79 12.35 -23.93
C ALA A 105 -20.30 12.20 -24.30
N GLU A 106 -19.99 11.91 -25.56
CA GLU A 106 -18.61 11.81 -26.04
C GLU A 106 -17.87 13.14 -25.96
N THR A 107 -18.54 14.25 -26.26
CA THR A 107 -17.98 15.59 -26.11
C THR A 107 -17.62 15.91 -24.66
N ALA A 108 -18.51 15.57 -23.72
CA ALA A 108 -18.25 15.72 -22.30
C ALA A 108 -17.09 14.84 -21.83
N LEU A 109 -17.06 13.59 -22.29
CA LEU A 109 -16.01 12.62 -21.96
C LEU A 109 -14.65 13.05 -22.53
N LEU A 110 -14.60 13.55 -23.78
CA LEU A 110 -13.42 14.10 -24.41
C LEU A 110 -12.83 15.27 -23.60
N LYS A 111 -13.69 16.15 -23.10
CA LYS A 111 -13.28 17.27 -22.23
C LYS A 111 -12.66 16.77 -20.93
N LEU A 112 -13.28 15.79 -20.27
CA LEU A 112 -12.77 15.20 -19.03
C LEU A 112 -11.41 14.52 -19.25
N TRP A 113 -11.25 13.73 -20.31
CA TRP A 113 -9.96 13.11 -20.64
C TRP A 113 -8.87 14.14 -20.95
N LYS A 114 -9.20 15.23 -21.66
CA LYS A 114 -8.25 16.33 -21.91
C LYS A 114 -7.84 17.01 -20.60
N GLN A 115 -8.77 17.24 -19.68
CA GLN A 115 -8.47 17.80 -18.34
C GLN A 115 -7.58 16.84 -17.52
N TYR A 116 -7.89 15.54 -17.53
CA TYR A 116 -7.09 14.50 -16.89
C TYR A 116 -5.65 14.49 -17.43
N ARG A 117 -5.48 14.50 -18.75
CA ARG A 117 -4.16 14.55 -19.41
C ARG A 117 -3.36 15.80 -19.03
N VAL A 118 -4.03 16.95 -18.90
CA VAL A 118 -3.40 18.21 -18.46
C VAL A 118 -3.02 18.16 -16.98
N ALA A 119 -3.82 17.51 -16.13
CA ALA A 119 -3.48 17.32 -14.71
C ALA A 119 -2.26 16.40 -14.57
N LEU A 120 -2.20 15.30 -15.33
CA LEU A 120 -1.05 14.40 -15.38
C LEU A 120 0.24 15.11 -15.82
N SER A 121 0.19 15.95 -16.85
CA SER A 121 1.38 16.66 -17.33
C SER A 121 1.95 17.67 -16.32
N ARG A 122 1.16 18.06 -15.31
CA ARG A 122 1.56 18.99 -14.25
C ARG A 122 2.00 18.29 -12.95
N ILE A 123 2.06 16.95 -12.92
CA ILE A 123 2.45 16.20 -11.72
C ILE A 123 3.80 16.63 -11.15
N GLU A 124 4.79 16.88 -12.02
CA GLU A 124 6.12 17.33 -11.58
C GLU A 124 6.12 18.75 -10.96
N GLN A 125 5.06 19.52 -11.18
CA GLN A 125 4.92 20.89 -10.64
C GLN A 125 4.27 20.89 -9.25
N GLN A 126 3.87 19.72 -8.73
CA GLN A 126 3.30 19.62 -7.40
C GLN A 126 4.39 19.82 -6.33
N ALA A 127 4.06 20.54 -5.26
CA ALA A 127 4.98 20.76 -4.14
C ALA A 127 5.45 19.45 -3.46
N GLY A 128 4.64 18.39 -3.55
CA GLY A 128 4.97 17.07 -2.99
C GLY A 128 5.81 16.18 -3.90
N PHE A 129 6.16 16.59 -5.12
CA PHE A 129 6.93 15.74 -6.02
C PHE A 129 8.37 15.49 -5.51
N PRO A 130 8.91 14.25 -5.58
CA PRO A 130 8.24 13.02 -6.00
C PRO A 130 7.53 12.25 -4.87
N GLY A 131 7.75 12.62 -3.60
CA GLY A 131 7.37 11.81 -2.44
C GLY A 131 5.87 11.76 -2.08
N ALA A 132 5.09 12.77 -2.46
CA ALA A 132 3.68 12.96 -2.12
C ALA A 132 2.90 13.54 -3.31
N VAL A 133 2.76 12.74 -4.37
CA VAL A 133 2.04 13.11 -5.59
C VAL A 133 0.55 12.81 -5.44
N VAL A 134 -0.27 13.81 -5.74
CA VAL A 134 -1.72 13.66 -5.88
C VAL A 134 -2.04 13.31 -7.34
N TRP A 135 -2.49 12.09 -7.57
CA TRP A 135 -2.90 11.63 -8.89
C TRP A 135 -4.31 12.11 -9.24
N PRO A 136 -4.56 12.60 -10.46
CA PRO A 136 -5.92 12.88 -10.90
C PRO A 136 -6.73 11.58 -10.97
N THR A 137 -8.04 11.66 -10.70
CA THR A 137 -8.92 10.49 -10.79
C THR A 137 -9.17 10.12 -12.25
N VAL A 138 -9.14 8.83 -12.55
CA VAL A 138 -9.48 8.30 -13.87
C VAL A 138 -10.90 8.70 -14.25
N VAL A 139 -11.07 9.13 -15.50
CA VAL A 139 -12.36 9.49 -16.05
C VAL A 139 -13.11 8.21 -16.42
N SER A 140 -14.27 7.96 -15.79
CA SER A 140 -15.13 6.80 -16.05
C SER A 140 -16.48 7.21 -16.61
#